data_AF-A0A846D9R1-F1
#
_entry.id   AF-A0A846D9R1-F1
#
_cell.length_a   1.000
_cell.length_b   1.000
_cell.length_c   1.000
_cell.angle_alpha   90.00
_cell.angle_beta   90.00
_cell.angle_gamma   90.00
#
_symmetry.space_group_name_H-M   'P 1'
#
loop_
_entity.id
_entity.type
_entity.pdbx_description
1 polymer ?
#
loop_
_entity_poly.entity_id
_entity_poly.type
_entity_poly.pdbx_seq_one_letter_code
_entity_poly.pdbx_strand_id
1 'polypeptide(L)'
;MNWFTLSRKHWSTTKFLALFLCSCFLIISCGGSPSNQQTGSSITSNSNRLTIGTTLKPRTLDPADAYELAASNIHYSLGDRLYTYKLGTSELVPQLATAMPTISKDGLTYTIPLRQGVVFHDNTPFNAEAMAFSLRRFIENGGKPSSLLEGLVDSIEPSGEYELTIKIKNPFAAFPALLAFSGTCAVSPNAYEIGSGKFEPTKFVGTGPYKLVKFSPNGIRLDVFEEYWGKKPPNQGLNVQILTNSANLFNSIKTGAVDIGYQSLDPDQILSLQKGAASGGWQVIESPSNNINYMVLNTQMAPLDKPEVRQA
;
A
#
# COMPACT_ATOMS: atom_id res chain seq x y z
N MET A 1 53.49 76.13 30.49
CA MET A 1 52.23 76.35 29.76
C MET A 1 51.30 75.18 30.00
N ASN A 2 50.26 75.46 30.79
CA ASN A 2 48.90 74.90 30.86
C ASN A 2 48.67 73.38 30.95
N TRP A 3 48.41 72.99 32.20
CA TRP A 3 47.33 72.08 32.61
C TRP A 3 46.06 72.23 31.78
N PHE A 4 45.41 71.10 31.46
CA PHE A 4 43.96 71.08 31.27
C PHE A 4 43.32 69.87 31.95
N THR A 5 42.27 70.21 32.70
CA THR A 5 41.48 69.46 33.66
C THR A 5 40.41 68.61 33.00
N LEU A 6 40.26 67.36 33.43
CA LEU A 6 39.11 66.50 33.09
C LEU A 6 37.88 66.91 33.92
N SER A 7 36.89 67.49 33.25
CA SER A 7 35.57 67.82 33.81
C SER A 7 34.71 66.56 33.90
N ARG A 8 34.28 66.20 35.12
CA ARG A 8 33.31 65.14 35.40
C ARG A 8 31.90 65.70 35.19
N LYS A 9 31.27 65.36 34.06
CA LYS A 9 29.87 65.72 33.78
C LYS A 9 28.96 64.66 34.42
N HIS A 10 28.30 65.02 35.52
CA HIS A 10 27.27 64.20 36.15
C HIS A 10 26.09 64.02 35.18
N TRP A 11 25.86 62.80 34.71
CA TRP A 11 24.68 62.45 33.91
C TRP A 11 23.56 62.05 34.87
N SER A 12 22.43 62.78 34.84
CA SER A 12 21.34 62.59 35.79
C SER A 12 20.65 61.24 35.58
N THR A 13 20.38 60.55 36.69
CA THR A 13 19.71 59.25 36.79
C THR A 13 18.31 59.22 36.17
N THR A 14 17.74 60.38 35.84
CA THR A 14 16.46 60.53 35.13
C THR A 14 16.53 60.14 33.64
N LYS A 15 17.71 60.11 33.00
CA LYS A 15 17.84 59.70 31.59
C LYS A 15 17.85 58.18 31.39
N PHE A 16 18.26 57.41 32.39
CA PHE A 16 18.24 55.94 32.34
C PHE A 16 16.83 55.35 32.54
N LEU A 17 15.99 56.00 33.36
CA LEU A 17 14.61 55.54 33.60
C LEU A 17 13.70 55.77 32.37
N ALA A 18 13.94 56.83 31.60
CA ALA A 18 13.22 57.12 30.35
C ALA A 18 13.58 56.15 29.21
N LEU A 19 14.83 55.66 29.16
CA LEU A 19 15.27 54.65 28.17
C LEU A 19 14.73 53.25 28.48
N PHE A 20 14.53 52.90 29.76
CA PHE A 20 13.98 51.60 30.14
C PHE A 20 12.46 51.51 29.86
N LEU A 21 11.69 52.59 30.07
CA LEU A 21 10.26 52.62 29.74
C LEU A 21 9.95 52.70 28.23
N CYS A 22 10.86 53.23 27.42
CA CYS A 22 10.71 53.24 25.96
C CYS A 22 10.98 51.86 25.31
N SER A 23 11.63 50.95 26.04
CA SER A 23 11.97 49.60 25.58
C SER A 23 10.83 48.58 25.80
N CYS A 24 9.83 48.89 26.63
CA CYS A 24 8.70 48.00 26.91
C CYS A 24 7.47 48.23 26.00
N PHE A 25 7.45 49.27 25.16
CA PHE A 25 6.33 49.58 24.27
C PHE A 25 6.55 49.23 22.77
N LEU A 26 7.67 48.57 22.42
CA LEU A 26 8.00 48.22 21.03
C LEU A 26 7.84 46.72 20.66
N ILE A 27 7.13 45.91 21.46
CA ILE A 27 6.88 44.48 21.14
C ILE A 27 5.47 44.21 20.56
N ILE A 28 4.62 45.23 20.38
CA ILE A 28 3.29 45.05 19.78
C ILE A 28 3.13 45.95 18.56
N SER A 29 3.74 45.59 17.44
CA SER A 29 3.23 45.90 16.10
C SER A 29 4.19 45.37 15.03
N CYS A 30 3.86 44.21 14.48
CA CYS A 30 4.08 43.89 13.07
C CYS A 30 3.16 42.71 12.73
N GLY A 31 1.89 43.04 12.49
CA GLY A 31 1.04 42.21 11.64
C GLY A 31 1.60 42.28 10.22
N GLY A 32 2.18 41.16 9.78
CA GLY A 32 2.67 40.94 8.43
C GLY A 32 2.36 39.49 8.05
N SER A 33 1.63 39.34 6.95
CA SER A 33 1.06 38.15 6.31
C SER A 33 1.65 36.78 6.69
N PRO A 34 0.80 35.75 6.94
CA PRO A 34 1.29 34.40 7.20
C PRO A 34 1.97 33.85 5.95
N SER A 35 3.29 33.72 6.02
CA SER A 35 4.06 32.92 5.09
C SER A 35 3.72 31.46 5.32
N ASN A 36 3.17 30.84 4.29
CA ASN A 36 2.67 29.47 4.27
C ASN A 36 3.86 28.49 4.28
N GLN A 37 4.48 28.29 5.45
CA GLN A 37 5.33 27.13 5.68
C GLN A 37 4.44 25.90 5.84
N GLN A 38 4.37 25.09 4.78
CA GLN A 38 3.86 23.72 4.82
C GLN A 38 4.74 22.87 5.75
N THR A 39 4.50 23.02 7.05
CA THR A 39 4.69 21.96 8.02
C THR A 39 3.57 20.97 7.77
N GLY A 40 3.94 19.74 7.37
CA GLY A 40 2.98 18.68 7.10
C GLY A 40 2.04 18.55 8.29
N SER A 41 0.75 18.80 8.05
CA SER A 41 -0.30 18.61 9.04
C SER A 41 -0.17 17.21 9.59
N SER A 42 0.30 17.11 10.83
CA SER A 42 0.04 15.98 11.70
C SER A 42 -1.47 15.83 11.75
N ILE A 43 -1.99 14.81 11.07
CA ILE A 43 -3.39 14.42 11.10
C ILE A 43 -3.68 14.06 12.56
N THR A 44 -4.25 14.99 13.31
CA THR A 44 -4.79 14.72 14.64
C THR A 44 -5.82 13.59 14.51
N SER A 45 -5.64 12.57 15.35
CA SER A 45 -6.41 11.33 15.57
C SER A 45 -7.91 11.54 15.91
N ASN A 46 -8.64 12.31 15.11
CA ASN A 46 -10.10 12.49 15.24
C ASN A 46 -10.89 11.85 14.10
N SER A 47 -10.22 11.17 13.18
CA SER A 47 -10.86 10.21 12.28
C SER A 47 -10.53 8.83 12.82
N ASN A 48 -11.53 7.96 13.02
CA ASN A 48 -11.35 6.55 13.39
C ASN A 48 -10.72 5.77 12.21
N ARG A 49 -9.59 6.24 11.68
CA ARG A 49 -8.87 5.73 10.51
C ARG A 49 -7.53 5.20 10.97
N LEU A 50 -7.09 4.12 10.36
CA LEU A 50 -5.78 3.55 10.65
C LEU A 50 -4.72 4.16 9.71
N THR A 51 -3.60 4.55 10.27
CA THR A 51 -2.44 5.08 9.56
C THR A 51 -1.33 4.03 9.53
N ILE A 52 -0.96 3.63 8.32
CA ILE A 52 0.08 2.63 8.07
C ILE A 52 1.32 3.36 7.54
N GLY A 53 2.42 3.28 8.28
CA GLY A 53 3.73 3.75 7.83
C GLY A 53 4.50 2.66 7.09
N THR A 54 5.05 2.99 5.93
CA THR A 54 5.96 2.11 5.18
C THR A 54 6.97 2.93 4.39
N THR A 55 8.09 2.33 3.97
CA THR A 55 8.99 2.96 2.98
C THR A 55 8.77 2.43 1.56
N LEU A 56 7.93 1.40 1.41
CA LEU A 56 7.65 0.78 0.12
C LEU A 56 6.85 1.73 -0.77
N LYS A 57 7.27 1.84 -2.03
CA LYS A 57 6.63 2.68 -3.04
C LYS A 57 6.05 1.79 -4.14
N PRO A 58 4.72 1.71 -4.31
CA PRO A 58 4.16 1.03 -5.47
C PRO A 58 4.53 1.84 -6.72
N ARG A 59 4.95 1.13 -7.77
CA ARG A 59 5.23 1.73 -9.07
C ARG A 59 3.95 2.05 -9.81
N THR A 60 2.95 1.20 -9.63
CA THR A 60 1.63 1.24 -10.26
C THR A 60 0.62 0.65 -9.28
N LEU A 61 -0.62 1.15 -9.31
CA LEU A 61 -1.77 0.51 -8.66
C LEU A 61 -2.56 -0.36 -9.61
N ASP A 62 -2.23 -0.40 -10.91
CA ASP A 62 -2.95 -1.27 -11.85
C ASP A 62 -2.68 -2.76 -11.56
N PRO A 63 -3.70 -3.57 -11.23
CA PRO A 63 -3.51 -4.97 -10.89
C PRO A 63 -2.97 -5.83 -12.04
N ALA A 64 -3.13 -5.41 -13.30
CA ALA A 64 -2.57 -6.13 -14.45
C ALA A 64 -1.07 -5.88 -14.64
N ASP A 65 -0.47 -4.86 -14.00
CA ASP A 65 0.95 -4.50 -14.15
C ASP A 65 1.74 -4.57 -12.83
N ALA A 66 1.10 -4.37 -11.68
CA ALA A 66 1.78 -4.43 -10.39
C ALA A 66 2.14 -5.88 -10.01
N TYR A 67 3.40 -6.07 -9.64
CA TYR A 67 3.91 -7.37 -9.18
C TYR A 67 4.66 -7.27 -7.86
N GLU A 68 5.12 -6.06 -7.52
CA GLU A 68 5.80 -5.78 -6.28
C GLU A 68 4.88 -5.86 -5.05
N LEU A 69 5.48 -6.19 -3.91
CA LEU A 69 4.79 -6.31 -2.63
C LEU A 69 4.07 -5.03 -2.22
N ALA A 70 4.65 -3.86 -2.54
CA ALA A 70 4.09 -2.55 -2.22
C ALA A 70 2.67 -2.39 -2.75
N ALA A 71 2.45 -2.72 -4.03
CA ALA A 71 1.14 -2.66 -4.66
C ALA A 71 0.23 -3.80 -4.20
N SER A 72 0.78 -5.01 -4.07
CA SER A 72 0.03 -6.20 -3.64
C SER A 72 -0.66 -6.00 -2.28
N ASN A 73 0.02 -5.38 -1.31
CA ASN A 73 -0.57 -5.07 0.01
C ASN A 73 -1.77 -4.12 -0.09
N ILE A 74 -1.74 -3.20 -1.04
CA ILE A 74 -2.82 -2.24 -1.29
C ILE A 74 -3.97 -2.93 -2.03
N HIS A 75 -3.67 -3.77 -3.02
CA HIS A 75 -4.65 -4.55 -3.77
C HIS A 75 -5.51 -5.44 -2.87
N TYR A 76 -4.94 -6.10 -1.86
CA TYR A 76 -5.73 -6.90 -0.92
C TYR A 76 -6.77 -6.08 -0.12
N SER A 77 -6.61 -4.76 -0.04
CA SER A 77 -7.61 -3.86 0.57
C SER A 77 -8.64 -3.35 -0.45
N LEU A 78 -8.26 -3.29 -1.73
CA LEU A 78 -9.03 -2.64 -2.79
C LEU A 78 -9.83 -3.62 -3.67
N GLY A 79 -9.35 -4.85 -3.85
CA GLY A 79 -9.96 -5.82 -4.75
C GLY A 79 -10.06 -7.19 -4.13
N ASP A 80 -11.15 -7.90 -4.42
CA ASP A 80 -11.27 -9.32 -4.11
C ASP A 80 -10.88 -10.16 -5.34
N ARG A 81 -10.37 -11.37 -5.09
CA ARG A 81 -10.04 -12.37 -6.11
C ARG A 81 -11.02 -13.53 -6.02
N LEU A 82 -10.92 -14.50 -6.93
CA LEU A 82 -11.74 -15.71 -6.85
C LEU A 82 -11.47 -16.48 -5.57
N TYR A 83 -10.19 -16.63 -5.22
CA TYR A 83 -9.74 -17.33 -4.02
C TYR A 83 -8.80 -16.46 -3.18
N THR A 84 -8.62 -16.83 -1.93
CA THR A 84 -7.66 -16.22 -1.01
C THR A 84 -7.08 -17.28 -0.09
N TYR A 85 -6.09 -16.91 0.72
CA TYR A 85 -5.60 -17.79 1.78
C TYR A 85 -6.27 -17.43 3.09
N LYS A 86 -6.64 -18.45 3.86
CA LYS A 86 -7.11 -18.27 5.22
C LYS A 86 -6.00 -17.67 6.07
N LEU A 87 -6.34 -16.62 6.82
CA LEU A 87 -5.38 -15.83 7.58
C LEU A 87 -4.48 -16.72 8.47
N GLY A 88 -3.17 -16.52 8.36
CA GLY A 88 -2.17 -17.28 9.11
C GLY A 88 -1.86 -18.67 8.58
N THR A 89 -2.40 -19.07 7.42
CA THR A 89 -2.20 -20.40 6.83
C THR A 89 -1.92 -20.32 5.33
N SER A 90 -1.50 -21.43 4.74
CA SER A 90 -1.43 -21.64 3.28
C SER A 90 -2.69 -22.33 2.73
N GLU A 91 -3.76 -22.44 3.52
CA GLU A 91 -5.04 -23.04 3.12
C GLU A 91 -5.76 -22.10 2.15
N LEU A 92 -5.88 -22.52 0.89
CA LEU A 92 -6.63 -21.81 -0.14
C LEU A 92 -8.14 -21.96 0.11
N VAL A 93 -8.86 -20.84 0.14
CA VAL A 93 -10.30 -20.76 0.42
C VAL A 93 -11.01 -19.83 -0.57
N PRO A 94 -12.32 -19.99 -0.80
CA PRO A 94 -13.09 -19.10 -1.67
C PRO A 94 -13.17 -17.65 -1.16
N GLN A 95 -13.21 -16.67 -2.08
CA GLN A 95 -13.46 -15.25 -1.80
C GLN A 95 -14.62 -14.71 -2.64
N LEU A 96 -14.39 -14.33 -3.92
CA LEU A 96 -15.47 -14.06 -4.87
C LEU A 96 -16.07 -15.34 -5.45
N ALA A 97 -15.31 -16.43 -5.47
CA ALA A 97 -15.89 -17.76 -5.61
C ALA A 97 -16.68 -18.12 -4.35
N THR A 98 -17.71 -18.95 -4.49
CA THR A 98 -18.49 -19.48 -3.35
C THR A 98 -18.05 -20.88 -2.93
N ALA A 99 -17.29 -21.58 -3.77
CA ALA A 99 -16.70 -22.89 -3.51
C ALA A 99 -15.38 -23.06 -4.26
N MET A 100 -14.61 -24.09 -3.90
CA MET A 100 -13.47 -24.56 -4.71
C MET A 100 -13.96 -25.02 -6.09
N PRO A 101 -13.12 -24.96 -7.15
CA PRO A 101 -13.57 -25.25 -8.50
C PRO A 101 -13.96 -26.72 -8.64
N THR A 102 -14.98 -26.99 -9.44
CA THR A 102 -15.20 -28.34 -9.97
C THR A 102 -14.21 -28.55 -11.11
N ILE A 103 -13.35 -29.57 -10.99
CA ILE A 103 -12.29 -29.86 -11.96
C ILE A 103 -12.71 -31.08 -12.80
N SER A 104 -12.60 -30.97 -14.12
CA SER A 104 -12.85 -32.09 -15.04
C SER A 104 -11.84 -33.24 -14.84
N LYS A 105 -12.19 -34.44 -15.30
CA LYS A 105 -11.35 -35.65 -15.14
C LYS A 105 -9.96 -35.52 -15.77
N ASP A 106 -9.83 -34.75 -16.84
CA ASP A 106 -8.55 -34.47 -17.51
C ASP A 106 -7.73 -33.36 -16.84
N GLY A 107 -8.28 -32.69 -15.81
CA GLY A 107 -7.61 -31.60 -15.10
C GLY A 107 -7.52 -30.28 -15.86
N LEU A 108 -8.26 -30.14 -16.97
CA LEU A 108 -8.14 -28.99 -17.88
C LEU A 108 -9.25 -27.96 -17.73
N THR A 109 -10.43 -28.34 -17.26
CA THR A 109 -11.60 -27.46 -17.13
C THR A 109 -11.94 -27.22 -15.66
N TYR A 110 -12.08 -25.95 -15.29
CA TYR A 110 -12.38 -25.48 -13.95
C TYR A 110 -13.69 -24.69 -13.99
N THR A 111 -14.73 -25.21 -13.36
CA THR A 111 -16.03 -24.53 -13.21
C THR A 111 -16.12 -23.91 -11.82
N ILE A 112 -16.30 -22.59 -11.77
CA ILE A 112 -16.18 -21.76 -10.57
C ILE A 112 -17.51 -21.05 -10.33
N PRO A 113 -18.25 -21.39 -9.25
CA PRO A 113 -19.44 -20.65 -8.86
C PRO A 113 -19.04 -19.32 -8.21
N LEU A 114 -19.71 -18.24 -8.60
CA LEU A 114 -19.42 -16.88 -8.17
C LEU A 114 -20.46 -16.38 -7.16
N ARG A 115 -20.02 -15.42 -6.35
CA ARG A 115 -20.87 -14.72 -5.39
C ARG A 115 -21.82 -13.78 -6.10
N GLN A 116 -23.06 -13.76 -5.62
CA GLN A 116 -24.11 -12.85 -6.08
C GLN A 116 -24.18 -11.59 -5.21
N GLY A 117 -24.76 -10.51 -5.76
CA GLY A 117 -25.00 -9.27 -5.02
C GLY A 117 -23.73 -8.46 -4.70
N VAL A 118 -22.62 -8.77 -5.36
CA VAL A 118 -21.37 -8.00 -5.25
C VAL A 118 -21.44 -6.84 -6.23
N VAL A 119 -20.94 -5.67 -5.82
CA VAL A 119 -20.76 -4.50 -6.68
C VAL A 119 -19.31 -4.03 -6.65
N PHE A 120 -18.87 -3.42 -7.74
CA PHE A 120 -17.62 -2.68 -7.80
C PHE A 120 -17.72 -1.33 -7.08
N HIS A 121 -16.59 -0.68 -6.83
CA HIS A 121 -16.53 0.64 -6.19
C HIS A 121 -17.27 1.76 -6.95
N ASP A 122 -17.57 1.54 -8.23
CA ASP A 122 -18.39 2.43 -9.06
C ASP A 122 -19.88 2.02 -9.11
N ASN A 123 -20.29 1.10 -8.23
CA ASN A 123 -21.64 0.52 -8.09
C ASN A 123 -22.11 -0.34 -9.26
N THR A 124 -21.24 -0.64 -10.23
CA THR A 124 -21.58 -1.61 -11.27
C THR A 124 -21.65 -3.02 -10.68
N PRO A 125 -22.55 -3.90 -11.17
CA PRO A 125 -22.65 -5.25 -10.65
C PRO A 125 -21.44 -6.11 -11.03
N PHE A 126 -21.02 -6.97 -10.12
CA PHE A 126 -20.05 -8.03 -10.39
C PHE A 126 -20.77 -9.32 -10.77
N ASN A 127 -20.31 -9.96 -11.85
CA ASN A 127 -20.81 -11.21 -12.39
C ASN A 127 -19.70 -11.97 -13.17
N ALA A 128 -20.04 -13.07 -13.83
CA ALA A 128 -19.09 -13.89 -14.57
C ALA A 128 -18.45 -13.15 -15.74
N GLU A 129 -19.19 -12.30 -16.46
CA GLU A 129 -18.65 -11.48 -17.55
C GLU A 129 -17.60 -10.50 -17.03
N ALA A 130 -17.85 -9.83 -15.90
CA ALA A 130 -16.90 -8.91 -15.29
C ALA A 130 -15.64 -9.61 -14.77
N MET A 131 -15.78 -10.82 -14.21
CA MET A 131 -14.62 -11.62 -13.81
C MET A 131 -13.81 -12.12 -15.02
N ALA A 132 -14.49 -12.57 -16.07
CA ALA A 132 -13.86 -12.97 -17.32
C ALA A 132 -13.10 -11.80 -17.95
N PHE A 133 -13.70 -10.61 -17.99
CA PHE A 133 -13.04 -9.38 -18.41
C PHE A 133 -11.76 -9.12 -17.60
N SER A 134 -11.84 -9.21 -16.27
CA SER A 134 -10.71 -8.94 -15.38
C SER A 134 -9.51 -9.86 -15.65
N LEU A 135 -9.77 -11.17 -15.81
CA LEU A 135 -8.73 -12.17 -16.08
C LEU A 135 -8.17 -12.07 -17.50
N ARG A 136 -9.02 -11.83 -18.50
CA ARG A 136 -8.57 -11.57 -19.89
C ARG A 136 -7.69 -10.34 -19.94
N ARG A 137 -8.12 -9.25 -19.28
CA ARG A 137 -7.32 -8.01 -19.14
C ARG A 137 -5.96 -8.27 -18.51
N PHE A 138 -5.91 -9.04 -17.43
CA PHE A 138 -4.64 -9.40 -16.77
C PHE A 138 -3.66 -10.09 -17.72
N ILE A 139 -4.15 -10.98 -18.58
CA ILE A 139 -3.34 -11.69 -19.59
C ILE A 139 -2.97 -10.75 -20.75
N GLU A 140 -3.98 -10.15 -21.39
CA GLU A 140 -3.84 -9.47 -22.68
C GLU A 140 -3.18 -8.08 -22.57
N ASN A 141 -3.23 -7.44 -21.40
CA ASN A 141 -2.53 -6.17 -21.23
C ASN A 141 -1.01 -6.37 -21.12
N GLY A 142 -0.54 -7.60 -20.86
CA GLY A 142 0.88 -7.96 -20.94
C GLY A 142 1.75 -7.27 -19.90
N GLY A 143 1.22 -7.05 -18.69
CA GLY A 143 1.99 -6.45 -17.61
C GLY A 143 2.97 -7.45 -16.99
N LYS A 144 3.81 -6.99 -16.06
CA LYS A 144 4.85 -7.84 -15.45
C LYS A 144 4.37 -9.22 -14.96
N PRO A 145 3.18 -9.36 -14.33
CA PRO A 145 2.72 -10.66 -13.85
C PRO A 145 1.91 -11.46 -14.89
N SER A 146 1.74 -11.00 -16.13
CA SER A 146 0.86 -11.65 -17.13
C SER A 146 1.20 -13.12 -17.33
N SER A 147 2.49 -13.45 -17.37
CA SER A 147 3.05 -14.81 -17.50
C SER A 147 2.58 -15.82 -16.44
N LEU A 148 1.97 -15.37 -15.34
CA LEU A 148 1.32 -16.27 -14.39
C LEU A 148 0.14 -17.00 -15.05
N LEU A 149 -0.62 -16.35 -15.93
CA LEU A 149 -1.78 -16.92 -16.62
C LEU A 149 -1.59 -17.02 -18.14
N GLU A 150 -0.83 -16.10 -18.73
CA GLU A 150 -0.47 -16.09 -20.14
C GLU A 150 0.27 -17.38 -20.52
N GLY A 151 -0.13 -18.00 -21.63
CA GLY A 151 0.44 -19.27 -22.07
C GLY A 151 -0.10 -20.50 -21.32
N LEU A 152 -0.60 -20.35 -20.09
CA LEU A 152 -1.24 -21.41 -19.31
C LEU A 152 -2.74 -21.53 -19.61
N VAL A 153 -3.45 -20.41 -19.61
CA VAL A 153 -4.90 -20.35 -19.85
C VAL A 153 -5.20 -20.49 -21.34
N ASP A 154 -6.20 -21.29 -21.66
CA ASP A 154 -6.71 -21.51 -23.02
C ASP A 154 -7.94 -20.64 -23.29
N SER A 155 -8.96 -20.72 -22.41
CA SER A 155 -10.16 -19.89 -22.51
C SER A 155 -10.73 -19.55 -21.13
N ILE A 156 -11.45 -18.42 -21.06
CA ILE A 156 -12.16 -17.96 -19.88
C ILE A 156 -13.56 -17.58 -20.35
N GLU A 157 -14.58 -18.35 -20.01
CA GLU A 157 -15.95 -18.14 -20.50
C GLU A 157 -16.93 -18.01 -19.33
N PRO A 158 -17.82 -17.00 -19.35
CA PRO A 158 -18.99 -17.00 -18.48
C PRO A 158 -19.93 -18.13 -18.92
N SER A 159 -20.00 -19.22 -18.15
CA SER A 159 -20.91 -20.35 -18.41
C SER A 159 -22.30 -20.15 -17.81
N GLY A 160 -22.48 -19.06 -17.07
CA GLY A 160 -23.74 -18.49 -16.60
C GLY A 160 -23.48 -17.15 -15.90
N GLU A 161 -24.52 -16.43 -15.48
CA GLU A 161 -24.35 -15.09 -14.87
C GLU A 161 -23.42 -15.10 -13.64
N TYR A 162 -23.45 -16.17 -12.85
CA TYR A 162 -22.58 -16.36 -11.68
C TYR A 162 -21.80 -17.67 -11.74
N GLU A 163 -21.42 -18.09 -12.94
CA GLU A 163 -20.57 -19.26 -13.14
C GLU A 163 -19.52 -18.97 -14.20
N LEU A 164 -18.26 -19.20 -13.84
CA LEU A 164 -17.12 -19.00 -14.72
C LEU A 164 -16.50 -20.36 -15.05
N THR A 165 -16.31 -20.64 -16.33
CA THR A 165 -15.57 -21.81 -16.81
C THR A 165 -14.22 -21.36 -17.37
N ILE A 166 -13.13 -21.85 -16.78
CA ILE A 166 -11.77 -21.60 -17.27
C ILE A 166 -11.17 -22.91 -17.77
N LYS A 167 -10.59 -22.88 -18.97
CA LYS A 167 -9.79 -23.97 -19.52
C LYS A 167 -8.32 -23.61 -19.48
N ILE A 168 -7.48 -24.56 -19.09
CA ILE A 168 -6.02 -24.45 -19.15
C ILE A 168 -5.46 -25.44 -20.17
N LYS A 169 -4.29 -25.14 -20.73
CA LYS A 169 -3.69 -25.93 -21.82
C LYS A 169 -3.08 -27.26 -21.37
N ASN A 170 -2.60 -27.31 -20.13
CA ASN A 170 -1.98 -28.50 -19.54
C ASN A 170 -2.45 -28.66 -18.09
N PRO A 171 -2.61 -29.89 -17.57
CA PRO A 171 -3.04 -30.08 -16.19
C PRO A 171 -2.04 -29.42 -15.22
N PHE A 172 -2.55 -28.54 -14.36
CA PHE A 172 -1.72 -27.82 -13.40
C PHE A 172 -2.47 -27.65 -12.08
N ALA A 173 -2.15 -28.51 -11.10
CA ALA A 173 -2.87 -28.58 -9.83
C ALA A 173 -2.85 -27.27 -9.02
N ALA A 174 -1.80 -26.44 -9.20
CA ALA A 174 -1.69 -25.15 -8.52
C ALA A 174 -2.41 -24.00 -9.24
N PHE A 175 -3.14 -24.26 -10.34
CA PHE A 175 -3.89 -23.22 -11.06
C PHE A 175 -4.84 -22.40 -10.14
N PRO A 176 -5.64 -23.01 -9.23
CA PRO A 176 -6.48 -22.23 -8.33
C PRO A 176 -5.71 -21.26 -7.42
N ALA A 177 -4.47 -21.58 -7.07
CA ALA A 177 -3.61 -20.71 -6.26
C ALA A 177 -3.17 -19.45 -7.03
N LEU A 178 -3.03 -19.53 -8.36
CA LEU A 178 -2.75 -18.36 -9.20
C LEU A 178 -3.93 -17.38 -9.22
N LEU A 179 -5.16 -17.88 -9.11
CA LEU A 179 -6.39 -17.08 -9.00
C LEU A 179 -6.59 -16.45 -7.61
N ALA A 180 -5.63 -16.63 -6.69
CA ALA A 180 -5.53 -15.90 -5.43
C ALA A 180 -4.47 -14.79 -5.46
N PHE A 181 -3.68 -14.67 -6.53
CA PHE A 181 -2.71 -13.61 -6.71
C PHE A 181 -3.41 -12.25 -6.77
N SER A 182 -2.88 -11.23 -6.08
CA SER A 182 -3.53 -9.92 -5.93
C SER A 182 -3.89 -9.25 -7.25
N GLY A 183 -3.06 -9.42 -8.29
CA GLY A 183 -3.31 -8.87 -9.63
C GLY A 183 -4.47 -9.52 -10.37
N THR A 184 -4.92 -10.71 -9.95
CA THR A 184 -6.09 -11.40 -10.54
C THR A 184 -7.43 -10.96 -9.92
N CYS A 185 -7.43 -9.87 -9.15
CA CYS A 185 -8.66 -9.33 -8.57
C CYS A 185 -9.66 -8.85 -9.63
N ALA A 186 -10.93 -8.87 -9.27
CA ALA A 186 -11.97 -8.29 -10.11
C ALA A 186 -11.77 -6.77 -10.24
N VAL A 187 -11.82 -6.27 -11.47
CA VAL A 187 -11.82 -4.83 -11.80
C VAL A 187 -13.04 -4.47 -12.63
N SER A 188 -13.57 -3.26 -12.44
CA SER A 188 -14.77 -2.81 -13.14
C SER A 188 -14.54 -2.68 -14.65
N PRO A 189 -15.34 -3.33 -15.50
CA PRO A 189 -15.26 -3.15 -16.95
C PRO A 189 -15.53 -1.72 -17.42
N ASN A 190 -16.24 -0.90 -16.63
CA ASN A 190 -16.46 0.52 -16.96
C ASN A 190 -15.22 1.39 -16.69
N ALA A 191 -14.31 0.92 -15.85
CA ALA A 191 -13.16 1.68 -15.40
C ALA A 191 -11.88 1.37 -16.18
N TYR A 192 -11.87 0.30 -16.97
CA TYR A 192 -10.66 -0.27 -17.57
C TYR A 192 -10.90 -0.76 -19.00
N GLU A 193 -9.83 -0.88 -19.76
CA GLU A 193 -9.81 -1.43 -21.12
C GLU A 193 -8.90 -2.65 -21.21
N ILE A 194 -9.22 -3.56 -22.15
CA ILE A 194 -8.34 -4.64 -22.60
C ILE A 194 -7.50 -4.12 -23.76
N GLY A 195 -6.20 -4.35 -23.69
CA GLY A 195 -5.24 -4.05 -24.75
C GLY A 195 -3.82 -3.96 -24.20
N SER A 196 -2.85 -4.41 -24.99
CA SER A 196 -1.44 -4.39 -24.58
C SER A 196 -1.01 -3.00 -24.10
N GLY A 197 -0.43 -2.94 -22.90
CA GLY A 197 0.05 -1.70 -22.28
C GLY A 197 -1.04 -0.76 -21.73
N LYS A 198 -2.32 -1.14 -21.78
CA LYS A 198 -3.46 -0.33 -21.30
C LYS A 198 -3.57 -0.39 -19.77
N PHE A 199 -2.65 0.27 -19.09
CA PHE A 199 -2.62 0.35 -17.63
C PHE A 199 -3.06 1.72 -17.10
N GLU A 200 -3.66 1.71 -15.92
CA GLU A 200 -4.13 2.87 -15.16
C GLU A 200 -3.35 2.95 -13.83
N PRO A 201 -2.14 3.49 -13.83
CA PRO A 201 -1.20 3.32 -12.72
C PRO A 201 -1.58 4.02 -11.41
N THR A 202 -2.56 4.93 -11.45
CA THR A 202 -2.97 5.73 -10.30
C THR A 202 -4.43 5.54 -9.91
N LYS A 203 -5.15 4.63 -10.58
CA LYS A 203 -6.58 4.37 -10.38
C LYS A 203 -6.78 2.91 -9.96
N PHE A 204 -7.76 2.71 -9.09
CA PHE A 204 -8.24 1.38 -8.74
C PHE A 204 -9.75 1.38 -8.57
N VAL A 205 -10.45 0.50 -9.29
CA VAL A 205 -11.90 0.27 -9.14
C VAL A 205 -12.13 -1.24 -9.11
N GLY A 206 -12.29 -1.80 -7.91
CA GLY A 206 -12.51 -3.23 -7.69
C GLY A 206 -13.69 -3.48 -6.76
N THR A 207 -13.70 -4.61 -6.06
CA THR A 207 -14.82 -5.05 -5.20
C THR A 207 -14.50 -5.05 -3.71
N GLY A 208 -13.27 -4.69 -3.31
CA GLY A 208 -12.76 -4.85 -1.95
C GLY A 208 -13.39 -3.90 -0.92
N PRO A 209 -13.09 -4.10 0.37
CA PRO A 209 -13.71 -3.37 1.48
C PRO A 209 -13.33 -1.88 1.56
N TYR A 210 -12.28 -1.48 0.85
CA TYR A 210 -11.86 -0.10 0.75
C TYR A 210 -11.80 0.34 -0.70
N LYS A 211 -12.10 1.61 -0.95
CA LYS A 211 -11.95 2.26 -2.26
C LYS A 211 -10.84 3.31 -2.25
N LEU A 212 -10.16 3.44 -3.37
CA LEU A 212 -9.08 4.42 -3.54
C LEU A 212 -9.65 5.84 -3.61
N VAL A 213 -9.18 6.72 -2.72
CA VAL A 213 -9.53 8.16 -2.73
C VAL A 213 -8.41 8.98 -3.33
N LYS A 214 -7.16 8.65 -2.96
CA LYS A 214 -5.99 9.38 -3.42
C LYS A 214 -4.79 8.45 -3.51
N PHE A 215 -4.03 8.61 -4.58
CA PHE A 215 -2.70 8.04 -4.73
C PHE A 215 -1.70 9.16 -5.04
N SER A 216 -0.58 9.18 -4.31
CA SER A 216 0.48 10.17 -4.50
C SER A 216 1.83 9.59 -4.08
N PRO A 217 2.96 10.21 -4.49
CA PRO A 217 4.30 9.73 -4.12
C PRO A 217 4.56 9.61 -2.61
N ASN A 218 3.82 10.39 -1.80
CA ASN A 218 4.02 10.49 -0.35
C ASN A 218 2.96 9.71 0.45
N GLY A 219 1.93 9.17 -0.22
CA GLY A 219 0.90 8.41 0.49
C GLY A 219 -0.34 8.10 -0.33
N ILE A 220 -1.13 7.20 0.24
CA ILE A 220 -2.34 6.62 -0.34
C ILE A 220 -3.48 6.77 0.67
N ARG A 221 -4.65 7.22 0.23
CA ARG A 221 -5.84 7.33 1.07
C ARG A 221 -6.91 6.39 0.53
N LEU A 222 -7.42 5.55 1.42
CA LEU A 222 -8.48 4.58 1.14
C LEU A 222 -9.66 4.82 2.07
N ASP A 223 -10.88 4.95 1.55
CA ASP A 223 -12.09 5.04 2.38
C ASP A 223 -12.79 3.68 2.41
N VAL A 224 -13.56 3.41 3.47
CA VAL A 224 -14.42 2.22 3.48
C VAL A 224 -15.40 2.29 2.32
N PHE A 225 -15.61 1.16 1.66
CA PHE A 225 -16.66 0.99 0.67
C PHE A 225 -17.92 0.50 1.37
N GLU A 226 -18.96 1.33 1.41
CA GLU A 226 -20.17 1.08 2.20
C GLU A 226 -21.03 -0.05 1.63
N GLU A 227 -20.86 -0.37 0.36
CA GLU A 227 -21.58 -1.41 -0.34
C GLU A 227 -20.78 -2.74 -0.38
N TYR A 228 -19.71 -2.84 0.42
CA TYR A 228 -18.92 -4.06 0.51
C TYR A 228 -19.78 -5.26 0.93
N TRP A 229 -19.73 -6.32 0.13
CA TRP A 229 -20.53 -7.53 0.28
C TRP A 229 -20.16 -8.35 1.53
N GLY A 230 -18.94 -8.20 2.03
CA GLY A 230 -18.41 -8.95 3.16
C GLY A 230 -18.55 -8.23 4.49
N LYS A 231 -17.72 -8.63 5.47
CA LYS A 231 -17.66 -7.93 6.76
C LYS A 231 -17.04 -6.55 6.56
N LYS A 232 -17.82 -5.50 6.79
CA LYS A 232 -17.34 -4.12 6.75
C LYS A 232 -16.22 -3.88 7.77
N PRO A 233 -15.18 -3.11 7.41
CA PRO A 233 -14.19 -2.68 8.38
C PRO A 233 -14.81 -1.83 9.50
N PRO A 234 -14.34 -1.97 10.75
CA PRO A 234 -14.85 -1.19 11.89
C PRO A 234 -14.22 0.22 11.99
N ASN A 235 -13.41 0.62 11.00
CA ASN A 235 -12.75 1.92 10.92
C ASN A 235 -13.35 2.76 9.78
N GLN A 236 -12.94 4.01 9.67
CA GLN A 236 -13.40 4.96 8.65
C GLN A 236 -12.53 4.96 7.38
N GLY A 237 -11.53 4.08 7.28
CA GLY A 237 -10.58 4.06 6.18
C GLY A 237 -9.12 3.90 6.61
N LEU A 238 -8.25 3.86 5.62
CA LEU A 238 -6.81 3.72 5.77
C LEU A 238 -6.09 4.94 5.22
N ASN A 239 -5.01 5.34 5.87
CA ASN A 239 -4.02 6.27 5.35
C ASN A 239 -2.68 5.53 5.29
N VAL A 240 -2.14 5.33 4.10
CA VAL A 240 -0.80 4.75 3.93
C VAL A 240 0.18 5.90 3.74
N GLN A 241 1.08 6.08 4.70
CA GLN A 241 2.13 7.09 4.68
C GLN A 241 3.42 6.46 4.17
N ILE A 242 3.92 6.98 3.05
CA ILE A 242 5.16 6.53 2.43
C ILE A 242 6.30 7.42 2.95
N LEU A 243 7.15 6.84 3.78
CA LEU A 243 8.29 7.49 4.42
C LEU A 243 9.57 7.29 3.62
N THR A 244 10.48 8.25 3.70
CA THR A 244 11.68 8.30 2.86
C THR A 244 12.77 7.33 3.27
N ASN A 245 12.79 6.88 4.54
CA ASN A 245 13.80 5.96 5.07
C ASN A 245 13.31 5.24 6.34
N SER A 246 14.07 4.24 6.77
CA SER A 246 13.81 3.41 7.97
C SER A 246 13.77 4.23 9.26
N ALA A 247 14.66 5.21 9.42
CA ALA A 247 14.74 6.06 10.62
C ALA A 247 13.47 6.90 10.83
N ASN A 248 12.91 7.45 9.75
CA ASN A 248 11.65 8.18 9.79
C ASN A 248 10.49 7.25 10.18
N LEU A 249 10.44 6.03 9.61
CA LEU A 249 9.44 5.02 9.98
C LEU A 249 9.55 4.63 11.45
N PHE A 250 10.74 4.32 11.92
CA PHE A 250 11.01 3.99 13.32
C PHE A 250 10.54 5.10 14.28
N ASN A 251 10.87 6.36 13.97
CA ASN A 251 10.42 7.49 14.78
C ASN A 251 8.90 7.66 14.74
N SER A 252 8.27 7.53 13.57
CA SER A 252 6.81 7.60 13.43
C SER A 252 6.08 6.55 14.26
N ILE A 253 6.63 5.34 14.38
CA ILE A 253 6.08 4.30 15.26
C ILE A 253 6.21 4.73 16.72
N LYS A 254 7.40 5.16 17.15
CA LYS A 254 7.67 5.53 18.54
C LYS A 254 6.87 6.74 19.03
N THR A 255 6.54 7.67 18.14
CA THR A 255 5.75 8.86 18.47
C THR A 255 4.25 8.64 18.34
N GLY A 256 3.81 7.47 17.85
CA GLY A 256 2.40 7.19 17.56
C GLY A 256 1.86 7.98 16.35
N ALA A 257 2.74 8.50 15.49
CA ALA A 257 2.33 9.16 14.25
C ALA A 257 1.76 8.18 13.22
N VAL A 258 2.07 6.89 13.36
CA VAL A 258 1.45 5.78 12.61
C VAL A 258 0.96 4.71 13.59
N ASP A 259 -0.15 4.08 13.27
CA ASP A 259 -0.74 2.99 14.06
C ASP A 259 -0.06 1.65 13.76
N ILE A 260 0.39 1.47 12.51
CA ILE A 260 1.06 0.26 12.03
C ILE A 260 2.32 0.67 11.29
N GLY A 261 3.47 0.18 11.72
CA GLY A 261 4.72 0.25 10.95
C GLY A 261 4.96 -1.06 10.21
N TYR A 262 5.06 -1.01 8.89
CA TYR A 262 5.19 -2.22 8.07
C TYR A 262 6.30 -2.14 7.01
N GLN A 263 7.19 -3.13 7.13
CA GLN A 263 8.42 -3.42 6.38
C GLN A 263 9.45 -2.28 6.31
N SER A 264 10.72 -2.66 6.16
CA SER A 264 11.87 -1.75 5.95
C SER A 264 12.41 -1.03 7.20
N LEU A 265 12.35 -1.68 8.36
CA LEU A 265 13.12 -1.29 9.55
C LEU A 265 14.48 -2.00 9.55
N ASP A 266 15.51 -1.31 10.01
CA ASP A 266 16.85 -1.90 10.16
C ASP A 266 16.88 -2.87 11.36
N PRO A 267 17.76 -3.89 11.38
CA PRO A 267 17.82 -4.87 12.47
C PRO A 267 17.91 -4.25 13.86
N ASP A 268 18.74 -3.22 14.04
CA ASP A 268 18.89 -2.52 15.33
C ASP A 268 17.62 -1.76 15.74
N GLN A 269 16.88 -1.23 14.76
CA GLN A 269 15.59 -0.56 15.01
C GLN A 269 14.54 -1.58 15.46
N ILE A 270 14.49 -2.76 14.83
CA ILE A 270 13.60 -3.86 15.23
C ILE A 270 13.92 -4.30 16.66
N LEU A 271 15.20 -4.55 16.97
CA LEU A 271 15.64 -4.91 18.33
C LEU A 271 15.28 -3.83 19.36
N SER A 272 15.39 -2.55 18.98
CA SER A 272 15.00 -1.43 19.84
C SER A 272 13.49 -1.42 20.12
N LEU A 273 12.66 -1.61 19.08
CA LEU A 273 11.20 -1.68 19.24
C LEU A 273 10.77 -2.87 20.09
N GLN A 274 11.39 -4.04 19.92
CA GLN A 274 11.13 -5.23 20.73
C GLN A 274 11.44 -4.99 22.21
N LYS A 275 12.64 -4.45 22.52
CA LYS A 275 13.04 -4.13 23.89
C LYS A 275 12.11 -3.08 24.53
N GLY A 276 11.64 -2.11 23.75
CA GLY A 276 10.77 -1.04 24.22
C GLY A 276 9.28 -1.38 24.27
N ALA A 277 8.84 -2.52 23.72
CA ALA A 277 7.41 -2.84 23.57
C ALA A 277 6.65 -2.85 24.91
N ALA A 278 7.28 -3.32 25.98
CA ALA A 278 6.66 -3.41 27.31
C ALA A 278 6.25 -2.05 27.92
N SER A 279 6.93 -0.97 27.54
CA SER A 279 6.70 0.38 28.10
C SER A 279 6.35 1.44 27.05
N GLY A 280 6.47 1.10 25.76
CA GLY A 280 6.37 2.04 24.65
C GLY A 280 4.95 2.34 24.19
N GLY A 281 3.96 1.54 24.57
CA GLY A 281 2.59 1.66 24.05
C GLY A 281 2.42 1.11 22.64
N TRP A 282 3.36 0.29 22.15
CA TRP A 282 3.27 -0.44 20.89
C TRP A 282 3.48 -1.93 21.12
N GLN A 283 3.06 -2.73 20.15
CA GLN A 283 3.31 -4.16 20.09
C GLN A 283 4.22 -4.50 18.90
N VAL A 284 5.09 -5.49 19.07
CA VAL A 284 5.83 -6.09 17.96
C VAL A 284 5.22 -7.45 17.67
N ILE A 285 4.76 -7.63 16.43
CA ILE A 285 4.13 -8.87 15.97
C ILE A 285 5.09 -9.56 15.03
N GLU A 286 5.52 -10.76 15.41
CA GLU A 286 6.34 -11.63 14.57
C GLU A 286 5.50 -12.78 14.04
N SER A 287 5.68 -13.10 12.77
CA SER A 287 5.00 -14.20 12.10
C SER A 287 5.96 -14.88 11.13
N PRO A 288 5.88 -16.21 10.96
CA PRO A 288 6.52 -16.88 9.84
C PRO A 288 6.15 -16.20 8.52
N SER A 289 7.13 -16.07 7.63
CA SER A 289 6.94 -15.51 6.29
C SER A 289 7.39 -16.51 5.23
N ASN A 290 6.81 -16.42 4.04
CA ASN A 290 7.24 -17.14 2.85
C ASN A 290 8.30 -16.36 2.03
N ASN A 291 8.88 -15.30 2.60
CA ASN A 291 9.93 -14.53 1.94
C ASN A 291 11.28 -15.24 2.08
N ILE A 292 12.03 -15.29 0.99
CA ILE A 292 13.42 -15.73 0.96
C ILE A 292 14.27 -14.52 0.60
N ASN A 293 15.23 -14.18 1.46
CA ASN A 293 16.25 -13.18 1.15
C ASN A 293 17.50 -13.91 0.62
N TYR A 294 17.92 -13.61 -0.59
CA TYR A 294 19.05 -14.27 -1.24
C TYR A 294 19.79 -13.31 -2.18
N MET A 295 21.03 -13.67 -2.52
CA MET A 295 21.84 -12.95 -3.51
C MET A 295 21.65 -13.60 -4.88
N VAL A 296 21.30 -12.81 -5.90
CA VAL A 296 21.22 -13.27 -7.28
C VAL A 296 22.58 -13.14 -7.94
N LEU A 297 23.08 -14.24 -8.51
CA LEU A 297 24.32 -14.25 -9.31
C LEU A 297 23.96 -14.31 -10.79
N ASN A 298 24.49 -13.38 -11.58
CA ASN A 298 24.27 -13.39 -13.02
C ASN A 298 25.11 -14.51 -13.67
N THR A 299 24.49 -15.66 -13.91
CA THR A 299 25.15 -16.86 -14.45
C THR A 299 25.55 -16.75 -15.92
N GLN A 300 25.29 -15.60 -16.57
CA GLN A 300 25.68 -15.32 -17.95
C GLN A 300 26.91 -14.41 -18.04
N MET A 301 27.43 -13.93 -16.90
CA MET A 301 28.54 -12.98 -16.85
C MET A 301 29.76 -13.61 -16.18
N ALA A 302 30.93 -13.54 -16.84
CA ALA A 302 32.18 -14.00 -16.24
C ALA A 302 32.58 -13.16 -15.00
N PRO A 303 33.12 -13.78 -13.92
CA PRO A 303 33.38 -15.21 -13.74
C PRO A 303 32.21 -16.01 -13.12
N LEU A 304 31.05 -15.38 -12.92
CA LEU A 304 29.86 -15.99 -12.31
C LEU A 304 29.17 -17.03 -13.21
N ASP A 305 29.59 -17.14 -14.47
CA ASP A 305 29.21 -18.20 -15.40
C ASP A 305 29.70 -19.59 -14.95
N LYS A 306 30.82 -19.65 -14.23
CA LYS A 306 31.41 -20.90 -13.71
C LYS A 306 30.72 -21.40 -12.43
N PRO A 307 30.21 -22.64 -12.39
CA PRO A 307 29.62 -23.22 -11.18
C PRO A 307 30.54 -23.20 -9.96
N GLU A 308 31.85 -23.44 -10.16
CA GLU A 308 32.85 -23.50 -9.09
C GLU A 308 33.02 -22.14 -8.41
N VAL A 309 32.90 -21.04 -9.17
CA VAL A 309 32.98 -19.67 -8.65
C VAL A 309 31.75 -19.29 -7.84
N ARG A 310 30.58 -19.86 -8.17
CA ARG A 310 29.35 -19.64 -7.40
C ARG A 310 29.27 -20.50 -6.14
N GLN A 311 29.97 -21.64 -6.12
CA GLN A 311 30.01 -22.56 -4.99
C GLN A 311 31.02 -22.12 -3.92
N ALA A 312 32.14 -21.51 -4.33
CA ALA A 312 33.16 -20.96 -3.43
C ALA A 312 32.64 -19.75 -2.63
#